data_AF-A0A938HP42-F1
#
_entry.id   AF-A0A938HP42-F1
#
_cell.length_a   1.000
_cell.length_b   1.000
_cell.length_c   1.000
_cell.angle_alpha   90.00
_cell.angle_beta   90.00
_cell.angle_gamma   90.00
#
_symmetry.space_group_name_H-M   'P 1'
#
loop_
_entity.id
_entity.type
_entity.pdbx_description
1 polymer ?
#
loop_
_entity_poly.entity_id
_entity_poly.type
_entity_poly.pdbx_seq_one_letter_code
_entity_poly.pdbx_strand_id
1 'polypeptide(L)' 'MPHVASRRLGQHFLRDPSVAARVAAAAELAPDDTVVEVGPGRGALTRH' A
#
# COMPACT_ATOMS: atom_id res chain seq x y z
N MET A 1 5.43 -4.75 -17.07
CA MET A 1 4.11 -5.34 -17.39
C MET A 1 3.07 -4.74 -16.46
N PRO A 2 1.99 -4.11 -16.95
CA PRO A 2 0.99 -3.56 -16.05
C PRO A 2 0.32 -4.69 -15.26
N HIS A 3 0.40 -4.66 -13.93
CA HIS A 3 -0.35 -5.56 -13.07
C HIS A 3 -1.84 -5.21 -13.20
N VAL A 4 -2.57 -6.05 -13.95
CA VAL A 4 -4.03 -5.99 -14.06
C VAL A 4 -4.63 -6.61 -12.80
N ALA A 5 -5.61 -5.94 -12.21
CA ALA A 5 -6.27 -6.40 -11.00
C ALA A 5 -7.01 -7.72 -11.27
N SER A 6 -6.72 -8.75 -10.49
CA SER A 6 -7.48 -10.00 -10.51
C SER A 6 -8.57 -9.97 -9.44
N ARG A 7 -9.83 -10.12 -9.86
CA ARG A 7 -10.97 -10.26 -8.93
C ARG A 7 -10.85 -11.50 -8.05
N ARG A 8 -10.29 -12.59 -8.56
CA ARG A 8 -10.07 -13.82 -7.77
C ARG A 8 -9.10 -13.62 -6.61
N LEU A 9 -8.16 -12.67 -6.77
CA LEU A 9 -7.18 -12.32 -5.75
C LEU A 9 -7.65 -11.13 -4.88
N GLY A 10 -8.87 -10.61 -5.09
CA GLY A 10 -9.40 -9.47 -4.34
C GLY A 10 -8.60 -8.16 -4.53
N GLN A 11 -7.88 -8.01 -5.64
CA GLN A 11 -7.01 -6.85 -5.83
C GLN A 11 -7.82 -5.59 -6.17
N HIS A 12 -7.88 -4.65 -5.23
CA HIS A 12 -8.38 -3.29 -5.44
C HIS A 12 -7.21 -2.31 -5.25
N PHE A 13 -6.70 -1.75 -6.35
CA PHE A 13 -5.54 -0.87 -6.28
C PHE A 13 -5.94 0.54 -5.83
N LEU A 14 -5.35 1.00 -4.73
CA LEU A 14 -5.44 2.37 -4.28
C LEU A 14 -4.86 3.32 -5.33
N ARG A 15 -5.64 4.35 -5.70
CA ARG A 15 -5.27 5.32 -6.75
C ARG A 15 -4.97 6.72 -6.21
N ASP A 16 -5.49 7.05 -5.03
CA ASP A 16 -5.33 8.36 -4.42
C ASP A 16 -4.11 8.37 -3.48
N PRO A 17 -3.04 9.12 -3.80
CA PRO A 17 -1.86 9.22 -2.95
C PRO A 17 -2.14 9.87 -1.59
N SER A 18 -3.12 10.78 -1.51
CA SER A 18 -3.45 11.45 -0.24
C SER A 18 -4.03 10.47 0.78
N VAL A 19 -4.80 9.48 0.31
CA VAL A 19 -5.31 8.39 1.15
C VAL A 19 -4.15 7.51 1.61
N ALA A 20 -3.23 7.16 0.72
CA ALA A 20 -2.06 6.36 1.07
C ALA A 20 -1.22 7.07 2.14
N ALA A 21 -0.97 8.38 2.01
CA ALA A 21 -0.21 9.16 2.97
C ALA A 21 -0.89 9.22 4.34
N ARG A 22 -2.23 9.34 4.36
CA ARG A 22 -3.01 9.29 5.60
C ARG A 22 -2.95 7.93 6.29
N VAL A 23 -2.94 6.84 5.53
CA VAL A 23 -2.77 5.48 6.09
C VAL A 23 -1.37 5.32 6.69
N ALA A 24 -0.32 5.73 5.98
CA ALA A 24 1.05 5.68 6.47
C ALA A 24 1.22 6.51 7.75
N ALA A 25 0.68 7.74 7.78
CA ALA A 25 0.72 8.59 8.96
C ALA A 25 -0.01 7.98 10.17
N ALA A 26 -1.15 7.32 9.93
CA ALA A 26 -1.92 6.66 10.99
C ALA A 26 -1.25 5.40 11.54
N ALA A 27 -0.24 4.86 10.85
CA ALA A 27 0.54 3.73 11.35
C ALA A 27 1.60 4.14 12.38
N GLU A 28 1.86 5.45 12.54
CA GLU A 28 2.75 6.02 13.58
C GLU A 28 4.13 5.35 13.66
N LEU A 29 4.68 4.99 12.49
CA LEU A 29 5.93 4.25 12.37
C LEU A 29 7.14 5.08 12.82
N ALA A 30 8.03 4.45 13.57
CA ALA A 30 9.35 4.97 13.90
C ALA A 30 10.40 4.48 12.86
N PRO A 31 11.54 5.19 12.72
CA PRO A 31 12.59 4.81 11.76
C PRO A 31 13.17 3.40 11.95
N ASP A 32 13.11 2.86 13.17
CA ASP A 32 13.67 1.56 13.51
C ASP A 32 12.61 0.43 13.47
N ASP A 33 11.36 0.76 13.11
CA ASP A 33 10.31 -0.23 13.00
C ASP A 33 10.53 -1.15 11.79
N THR A 34 10.38 -2.44 12.03
CA THR A 34 10.34 -3.44 10.96
C THR A 34 8.89 -3.61 10.51
N VAL A 35 8.59 -3.23 9.26
CA VAL A 35 7.22 -3.24 8.72
C VAL A 35 7.02 -4.41 7.75
N VAL A 36 5.87 -5.06 7.86
CA VAL A 36 5.42 -6.09 6.90
C VAL A 36 4.19 -5.58 6.15
N GLU A 37 4.33 -5.34 4.85
CA GLU A 37 3.22 -4.98 3.98
C GLU A 37 2.61 -6.24 3.35
N VAL A 38 1.35 -6.54 3.70
CA VAL A 38 0.62 -7.67 3.12
C VAL A 38 -0.06 -7.24 1.83
N GLY A 39 0.27 -7.92 0.72
CA GLY A 39 -0.37 -7.67 -0.58
C GLY A 39 -0.09 -6.26 -1.13
N PRO A 40 1.18 -5.88 -1.35
CA PRO A 40 1.55 -4.52 -1.75
C PRO A 40 0.95 -4.09 -3.10
N GLY A 41 0.57 -5.04 -3.94
CA GLY A 41 -0.06 -4.78 -5.23
C GLY A 41 0.84 -3.93 -6.13
N ARG A 42 0.46 -2.67 -6.36
CA ARG A 42 1.27 -1.70 -7.12
C ARG A 42 2.21 -0.85 -6.24
N GLY A 43 2.35 -1.20 -4.97
CA GLY A 43 3.17 -0.49 -3.98
C GLY A 43 2.66 0.91 -3.65
N ALA A 44 1.34 1.08 -3.53
CA ALA A 44 0.76 2.38 -3.23
C ALA A 44 1.17 2.88 -1.83
N LEU A 45 1.22 1.98 -0.84
CA LEU A 45 1.68 2.29 0.51
C LEU A 45 3.20 2.19 0.62
N THR A 46 3.85 1.23 -0.05
CA THR A 46 5.32 1.09 -0.06
C THR A 46 6.10 2.36 -0.42
N ARG A 47 5.49 3.31 -1.14
CA ARG A 47 6.13 4.57 -1.57
C ARG A 47 5.95 5.73 -0.58
N HIS A 48 5.35 5.51 0.58
CA HIS A 48 5.04 6.53 1.59
C HIS A 48 5.59 6.11 2.94
#